data_AF-A0A832TYD5-F1
#
_entry.id   AF-A0A832TYD5-F1
#
_cell.length_a   1.000
_cell.length_b   1.000
_cell.length_c   1.000
_cell.angle_alpha   90.00
_cell.angle_beta   90.00
_cell.angle_gamma   90.00
#
_symmetry.space_group_name_H-M   'P 1'
#
loop_
_entity.id
_entity.type
_entity.pdbx_description
1 polymer ?
#
loop_
_entity_poly.entity_id
_entity_poly.type
_entity_poly.pdbx_seq_one_letter_code
_entity_poly.pdbx_strand_id
1 'polypeptide(L)'
;KPYLEKAETFEGPDLKLTDVHELCDHSRFCQRSGGIRNLIQKSDDPEARQTAIEEAMICPSGRLVLWDKKTGKPFEKEFESSIVLVHDKQKGCEGPLWVRGGIPIESADGSLYESRNRVTLCRCGKSENKPYCDGSHWMNSQQKLEFRKKWGLE
;
A
#
# COMPACT_ATOMS: atom_id res chain seq x y z
N LYS A 1 5.27 14.57 2.13
CA LYS A 1 4.59 14.54 3.44
C LYS A 1 4.65 13.13 3.99
N PRO A 2 4.79 12.97 5.32
CA PRO A 2 4.68 11.70 6.01
C PRO A 2 3.38 10.94 5.68
N TYR A 3 3.43 9.62 5.78
CA TYR A 3 2.32 8.71 5.48
C TYR A 3 1.06 9.04 6.29
N LEU A 4 1.20 9.22 7.61
CA LEU A 4 0.06 9.45 8.51
C LEU A 4 -0.68 10.77 8.22
N GLU A 5 0.01 11.79 7.69
CA GLU A 5 -0.63 13.06 7.32
C GLU A 5 -1.49 12.95 6.06
N LYS A 6 -1.23 11.94 5.23
CA LYS A 6 -1.97 11.68 3.97
C LYS A 6 -3.03 10.59 4.13
N ALA A 7 -3.03 9.89 5.25
CA ALA A 7 -3.82 8.69 5.41
C ALA A 7 -5.29 9.01 5.74
N GLU A 8 -6.20 8.41 4.97
CA GLU A 8 -7.58 8.24 5.44
C GLU A 8 -7.62 7.09 6.46
N THR A 9 -8.44 7.25 7.50
CA THR A 9 -8.60 6.25 8.57
C THR A 9 -9.97 5.58 8.47
N PHE A 10 -9.96 4.26 8.50
CA PHE A 10 -11.16 3.42 8.57
C PHE A 10 -11.17 2.65 9.89
N GLU A 11 -12.30 2.65 10.57
CA GLU A 11 -12.46 2.07 11.90
C GLU A 11 -13.26 0.77 11.86
N GLY A 12 -12.81 -0.22 12.62
CA GLY A 12 -13.51 -1.45 12.94
C GLY A 12 -13.64 -1.65 14.46
N PRO A 13 -14.29 -2.75 14.90
CA PRO A 13 -14.38 -3.11 16.32
C PRO A 13 -13.02 -3.15 17.04
N ASP A 14 -12.10 -4.00 16.58
CA ASP A 14 -10.79 -4.23 17.22
C ASP A 14 -9.61 -3.64 16.42
N LEU A 15 -9.84 -3.32 15.15
CA LEU A 15 -8.80 -2.88 14.22
C LEU A 15 -9.07 -1.49 13.66
N LYS A 16 -7.99 -0.77 13.35
CA LYS A 16 -8.00 0.50 12.61
C LYS A 16 -7.14 0.36 11.37
N LEU A 17 -7.59 0.83 10.21
CA LEU A 17 -6.84 0.80 8.96
C LEU A 17 -6.52 2.22 8.51
N THR A 18 -5.25 2.51 8.25
CA THR A 18 -4.83 3.72 7.54
C THR A 18 -4.58 3.40 6.07
N ASP A 19 -4.98 4.29 5.18
CA ASP A 19 -4.89 4.12 3.73
C ASP A 19 -4.45 5.42 3.04
N VAL A 20 -3.32 5.38 2.35
CA VAL A 20 -2.85 6.49 1.51
C VAL A 20 -3.11 6.18 0.05
N HIS A 21 -4.16 6.78 -0.51
CA HIS A 21 -4.67 6.42 -1.84
C HIS A 21 -3.74 6.74 -3.01
N GLU A 22 -2.80 7.66 -2.80
CA GLU A 22 -1.76 7.99 -3.79
C GLU A 22 -0.79 6.81 -4.04
N LEU A 23 -0.77 5.81 -3.17
CA LEU A 23 0.06 4.61 -3.31
C LEU A 23 -0.71 3.49 -4.03
N CYS A 24 0.03 2.62 -4.71
CA CYS A 24 -0.53 1.49 -5.45
C CYS A 24 -1.22 0.45 -4.50
N ASP A 25 -2.41 -0.04 -4.85
CA ASP A 25 -3.08 -1.20 -4.21
C ASP A 25 -3.20 -2.43 -5.15
N HIS A 26 -2.63 -2.37 -6.35
CA HIS A 26 -2.90 -3.32 -7.43
C HIS A 26 -2.20 -4.67 -7.34
N SER A 27 -1.36 -4.89 -6.32
CA SER A 27 -0.97 -6.26 -5.96
C SER A 27 -2.15 -7.08 -5.45
N ARG A 28 -3.28 -6.43 -5.12
CA ARG A 28 -4.59 -7.05 -4.85
C ARG A 28 -4.63 -8.04 -3.69
N PHE A 29 -3.57 -8.11 -2.89
CA PHE A 29 -3.56 -8.92 -1.67
C PHE A 29 -4.66 -8.51 -0.69
N CYS A 30 -4.97 -7.21 -0.61
CA CYS A 30 -6.06 -6.67 0.21
C CYS A 30 -7.47 -6.90 -0.33
N GLN A 31 -7.61 -7.68 -1.41
CA GLN A 31 -8.89 -8.03 -2.04
C GLN A 31 -9.14 -9.55 -2.02
N ARG A 32 -8.23 -10.36 -1.45
CA ARG A 32 -8.30 -11.83 -1.55
C ARG A 32 -9.52 -12.41 -0.84
N SER A 33 -10.03 -11.77 0.21
CA SER A 33 -11.21 -12.23 0.96
C SER A 33 -12.32 -11.16 1.02
N GLY A 34 -12.74 -10.68 -0.15
CA GLY A 34 -13.84 -9.69 -0.24
C GLY A 34 -13.46 -8.27 0.14
N GLY A 35 -12.18 -7.99 0.40
CA GLY A 35 -11.64 -6.65 0.62
C GLY A 35 -11.36 -6.34 2.09
N ILE A 36 -10.14 -5.85 2.38
CA ILE A 36 -9.70 -5.52 3.74
C ILE A 36 -10.65 -4.57 4.48
N ARG A 37 -11.28 -3.62 3.79
CA ARG A 37 -12.25 -2.70 4.39
C ARG A 37 -13.51 -3.40 4.91
N ASN A 38 -13.93 -4.47 4.26
CA ASN A 38 -15.04 -5.30 4.73
C ASN A 38 -14.60 -6.19 5.90
N LEU A 39 -13.35 -6.69 5.88
CA LEU A 39 -12.80 -7.51 6.96
C LEU A 39 -12.67 -6.72 8.26
N ILE A 40 -12.18 -5.48 8.22
CA ILE A 40 -12.01 -4.67 9.44
C ILE A 40 -13.35 -4.35 10.13
N GLN A 41 -14.45 -4.24 9.38
CA GLN A 41 -15.78 -4.03 9.94
C GLN A 41 -16.26 -5.21 10.79
N LYS A 42 -15.68 -6.39 10.58
CA LYS A 42 -15.96 -7.64 11.30
C LYS A 42 -14.76 -8.06 12.16
N SER A 43 -13.94 -7.12 12.60
CA SER A 43 -12.67 -7.44 13.28
C SER A 43 -12.81 -8.04 14.69
N ASP A 44 -14.03 -8.11 15.21
CA ASP A 44 -14.42 -8.91 16.37
C ASP A 44 -14.49 -10.42 16.07
N ASP A 45 -14.69 -10.80 14.81
CA ASP A 45 -14.54 -12.17 14.35
C ASP A 45 -13.05 -12.54 14.18
N PRO A 46 -12.56 -13.61 14.85
CA PRO A 46 -11.14 -13.97 14.80
C PRO A 46 -10.61 -14.27 13.39
N GLU A 47 -11.41 -14.87 12.52
CA GLU A 47 -11.00 -15.25 11.16
C GLU A 47 -10.88 -14.01 10.26
N ALA A 48 -11.88 -13.13 10.29
CA ALA A 48 -11.84 -11.87 9.57
C ALA A 48 -10.68 -10.98 10.04
N ARG A 49 -10.45 -10.91 11.37
CA ARG A 49 -9.34 -10.19 11.98
C ARG A 49 -7.99 -10.70 11.49
N GLN A 50 -7.77 -12.02 11.57
CA GLN A 50 -6.51 -12.64 11.14
C GLN A 50 -6.27 -12.43 9.64
N THR A 51 -7.32 -12.59 8.84
CA THR A 51 -7.24 -12.38 7.38
C THR A 51 -6.84 -10.94 7.05
N ALA A 52 -7.44 -9.94 7.72
CA ALA A 52 -7.11 -8.54 7.51
C ALA A 52 -5.65 -8.21 7.87
N ILE A 53 -5.13 -8.79 8.96
CA ILE A 53 -3.74 -8.63 9.39
C ILE A 53 -2.78 -9.15 8.32
N GLU A 54 -3.02 -10.37 7.85
CA GLU A 54 -2.21 -10.96 6.78
C GLU A 54 -2.27 -10.16 5.48
N GLU A 55 -3.45 -9.69 5.07
CA GLU A 55 -3.63 -8.85 3.87
C GLU A 55 -2.84 -7.54 3.95
N ALA A 56 -2.85 -6.86 5.11
CA ALA A 56 -2.13 -5.62 5.32
C ALA A 56 -0.61 -5.83 5.31
N MET A 57 -0.12 -6.85 6.02
CA MET A 57 1.32 -7.13 6.14
C MET A 57 1.99 -7.44 4.80
N ILE A 58 1.24 -7.92 3.80
CA ILE A 58 1.75 -8.24 2.47
C ILE A 58 1.45 -7.17 1.41
N CYS A 59 0.89 -6.02 1.78
CA CYS A 59 0.68 -4.87 0.87
C CYS A 59 2.02 -4.27 0.42
N PRO A 60 2.52 -4.48 -0.82
CA PRO A 60 3.93 -4.18 -1.11
C PRO A 60 4.27 -2.68 -1.08
N SER A 61 3.31 -1.84 -1.44
CA SER A 61 3.47 -0.37 -1.45
C SER A 61 3.46 0.25 -0.05
N GLY A 62 3.03 -0.49 0.97
CA GLY A 62 2.72 0.08 2.27
C GLY A 62 1.56 1.09 2.21
N ARG A 63 0.67 1.02 1.21
CA ARG A 63 -0.54 1.85 1.15
C ARG A 63 -1.41 1.64 2.39
N LEU A 64 -1.59 0.37 2.74
CA LEU A 64 -2.45 -0.08 3.83
C LEU A 64 -1.58 -0.45 5.02
N VAL A 65 -1.85 0.18 6.17
CA VAL A 65 -1.27 -0.18 7.45
C VAL A 65 -2.41 -0.43 8.43
N LEU A 66 -2.42 -1.62 9.01
CA LEU A 66 -3.44 -2.03 9.96
C LEU A 66 -2.90 -1.86 11.37
N TRP A 67 -3.73 -1.40 12.29
CA TRP A 67 -3.35 -1.06 13.66
C TRP A 67 -4.26 -1.80 14.63
N ASP A 68 -3.66 -2.30 15.70
CA ASP A 68 -4.38 -2.83 16.84
C ASP A 68 -4.91 -1.67 17.70
N LYS A 69 -6.22 -1.61 17.92
CA LYS A 69 -6.81 -0.55 18.76
C LYS A 69 -6.46 -0.69 20.24
N LYS A 70 -6.19 -1.91 20.71
CA LYS A 70 -5.86 -2.17 22.13
C LYS A 70 -4.44 -1.71 22.46
N THR A 71 -3.49 -2.01 21.59
CA THR A 71 -2.07 -1.67 21.83
C THR A 71 -1.62 -0.38 21.15
N GLY A 72 -2.39 0.12 20.18
CA GLY A 72 -2.03 1.28 19.35
C GLY A 72 -0.89 1.01 18.37
N LYS A 73 -0.42 -0.24 18.25
CA LYS A 73 0.71 -0.61 17.40
C LYS A 73 0.27 -1.07 16.01
N PRO A 74 1.07 -0.80 14.96
CA PRO A 74 0.79 -1.31 13.63
C PRO A 74 1.15 -2.80 13.54
N PHE A 75 0.39 -3.54 12.75
CA PHE A 75 0.75 -4.88 12.28
C PHE A 75 1.68 -4.74 11.09
N GLU A 76 2.95 -5.03 11.32
CA GLU A 76 3.99 -4.95 10.31
C GLU A 76 4.84 -6.22 10.35
N LYS A 77 5.12 -6.75 9.15
CA LYS A 77 6.06 -7.86 9.00
C LYS A 77 7.47 -7.30 8.98
N GLU A 78 8.40 -7.94 9.69
CA GLU A 78 9.82 -7.62 9.54
C GLU A 78 10.33 -8.16 8.20
N PHE A 79 11.03 -7.29 7.46
CA PHE A 79 11.65 -7.63 6.19
C PHE A 79 13.16 -7.42 6.27
N GLU A 80 13.92 -8.35 5.71
CA GLU A 80 15.33 -8.10 5.39
C GLU A 80 15.43 -7.01 4.31
N SER A 81 16.44 -6.14 4.44
CA SER A 81 16.70 -5.07 3.50
C SER A 81 16.98 -5.64 2.11
N SER A 82 16.06 -5.38 1.16
CA SER A 82 16.16 -5.91 -0.20
C SER A 82 15.34 -5.09 -1.20
N ILE A 83 15.73 -5.18 -2.47
CA ILE A 83 14.99 -4.62 -3.60
C ILE A 83 14.53 -5.78 -4.49
N VAL A 84 13.23 -5.87 -4.75
CA VAL A 84 12.62 -6.96 -5.52
C VAL A 84 11.98 -6.41 -6.79
N LEU A 85 12.22 -7.05 -7.93
CA LEU A 85 11.52 -6.76 -9.18
C LEU A 85 10.16 -7.44 -9.18
N VAL A 86 9.08 -6.66 -9.23
CA VAL A 86 7.72 -7.20 -9.26
C VAL A 86 7.30 -7.45 -10.70
N HIS A 87 6.80 -8.65 -10.99
CA HIS A 87 6.16 -8.98 -12.25
C HIS A 87 4.71 -9.41 -11.98
N ASP A 88 3.74 -8.73 -12.60
CA ASP A 88 2.33 -9.05 -12.45
C ASP A 88 1.90 -9.99 -13.59
N LYS A 89 1.93 -11.30 -13.30
CA LYS A 89 1.54 -12.33 -14.27
C LYS A 89 0.07 -12.21 -14.70
N GLN A 90 -0.81 -11.73 -13.83
CA GLN A 90 -2.24 -11.62 -14.15
C GLN A 90 -2.52 -10.48 -15.15
N LYS A 91 -1.70 -9.43 -15.13
CA LYS A 91 -1.75 -8.32 -16.09
C LYS A 91 -0.74 -8.45 -17.22
N GLY A 92 0.16 -9.43 -17.16
CA GLY A 92 1.21 -9.65 -18.16
C GLY A 92 2.17 -8.46 -18.26
N CYS A 93 2.50 -7.81 -17.13
CA CYS A 93 3.29 -6.59 -17.15
C CYS A 93 4.37 -6.53 -16.07
N GLU A 94 5.40 -5.75 -16.38
CA GLU A 94 6.44 -5.36 -15.44
C GLU A 94 5.88 -4.37 -14.39
N GLY A 95 5.90 -4.78 -13.12
CA GLY A 95 5.45 -4.00 -11.97
C GLY A 95 6.53 -3.06 -11.41
N PRO A 96 6.31 -2.50 -10.20
CA PRO A 96 7.27 -1.61 -9.56
C PRO A 96 8.51 -2.31 -9.01
N LEU A 97 9.47 -1.52 -8.54
CA LEU A 97 10.51 -2.00 -7.62
C LEU A 97 9.91 -2.06 -6.21
N TRP A 98 9.94 -3.22 -5.56
CA TRP A 98 9.53 -3.34 -4.16
C TRP A 98 10.76 -3.22 -3.27
N VAL A 99 10.88 -2.08 -2.59
CA VAL A 99 11.96 -1.77 -1.66
C VAL A 99 11.44 -2.04 -0.24
N ARG A 100 12.12 -2.89 0.52
CA ARG A 100 11.66 -3.35 1.83
C ARG A 100 12.80 -3.50 2.82
N GLY A 101 12.45 -3.53 4.10
CA GLY A 101 13.41 -3.62 5.21
C GLY A 101 14.04 -2.26 5.53
N GLY A 102 13.24 -1.20 5.53
CA GLY A 102 13.66 0.11 6.05
C GLY A 102 14.71 0.86 5.22
N ILE A 103 14.94 0.48 3.96
CA ILE A 103 15.93 1.13 3.10
C ILE A 103 15.54 2.61 2.87
N PRO A 104 16.38 3.58 3.24
CA PRO A 104 16.12 4.99 2.99
C PRO A 104 16.07 5.32 1.49
N ILE A 105 15.20 6.25 1.11
CA ILE A 105 15.12 6.77 -0.25
C ILE A 105 15.55 8.22 -0.25
N GLU A 106 16.48 8.55 -1.15
CA GLU A 106 17.03 9.88 -1.35
C GLU A 106 16.72 10.34 -2.78
N SER A 107 16.32 11.59 -2.94
CA SER A 107 16.12 12.23 -4.23
C SER A 107 17.47 12.60 -4.89
N ALA A 108 17.43 13.05 -6.14
CA ALA A 108 18.62 13.57 -6.80
C ALA A 108 19.17 14.87 -6.20
N ASP A 109 18.35 15.62 -5.45
CA ASP A 109 18.76 16.86 -4.77
C ASP A 109 19.21 16.65 -3.32
N GLY A 110 19.28 15.39 -2.87
CA GLY A 110 19.70 15.00 -1.52
C GLY A 110 18.59 15.07 -0.47
N SER A 111 17.36 15.43 -0.85
CA SER A 111 16.22 15.34 0.07
C SER A 111 15.81 13.89 0.34
N LEU A 112 15.57 13.60 1.62
CA LEU A 112 15.16 12.27 2.07
C LEU A 112 13.64 12.16 2.06
N TYR A 113 13.14 11.03 1.57
CA TYR A 113 11.76 10.60 1.80
C TYR A 113 11.63 9.95 3.17
N GLU A 114 10.40 9.89 3.69
CA GLU A 114 10.10 9.15 4.91
C GLU A 114 10.60 7.70 4.79
N SER A 115 11.39 7.26 5.77
CA SER A 115 11.82 5.87 5.85
C SER A 115 10.65 5.00 6.30
N ARG A 116 10.34 3.96 5.53
CA ARG A 116 9.19 3.07 5.77
C ARG A 116 9.62 1.62 5.73
N ASN A 117 8.85 0.74 6.39
CA ASN A 117 9.09 -0.70 6.39
C ASN A 117 9.17 -1.27 4.96
N ARG A 118 8.31 -0.77 4.07
CA ARG A 118 8.28 -1.09 2.64
C ARG A 118 7.63 0.01 1.80
N VAL A 119 8.08 0.14 0.56
CA VAL A 119 7.49 1.02 -0.47
C VAL A 119 7.62 0.37 -1.84
N THR A 120 6.82 0.83 -2.81
CA THR A 120 7.02 0.50 -4.22
C THR A 120 7.41 1.74 -5.01
N LEU A 121 8.52 1.65 -5.76
CA LEU A 121 9.02 2.72 -6.60
C LEU A 121 8.61 2.51 -8.06
N CYS A 122 8.35 3.62 -8.76
CA CYS A 122 7.99 3.60 -10.17
C CYS A 122 9.15 3.06 -11.01
N ARG A 123 8.89 2.01 -11.80
CA ARG A 123 9.83 1.46 -12.80
C ARG A 123 9.48 1.84 -14.24
N CYS A 124 8.22 2.13 -14.53
CA CYS A 124 7.71 2.34 -15.90
C CYS A 124 7.75 3.80 -16.38
N GLY A 125 8.06 4.76 -15.50
CA GLY A 125 8.05 6.20 -15.79
C GLY A 125 6.66 6.87 -15.79
N LYS A 126 5.55 6.12 -15.77
CA LYS A 126 4.18 6.65 -15.94
C LYS A 126 3.50 7.17 -14.67
N SER A 127 4.09 6.95 -13.49
CA SER A 127 3.48 7.37 -12.21
C SER A 127 3.36 8.89 -12.12
N GLU A 128 2.24 9.39 -11.60
CA GLU A 128 2.03 10.79 -11.23
C GLU A 128 2.41 11.07 -9.78
N ASN A 129 2.65 10.03 -8.98
CA ASN A 129 3.12 10.14 -7.59
C ASN A 129 4.61 9.73 -7.46
N LYS A 130 5.48 10.29 -8.30
CA LYS A 130 6.91 9.96 -8.24
C LYS A 130 7.52 10.35 -6.88
N PRO A 131 8.42 9.54 -6.32
CA PRO A 131 9.09 8.38 -6.92
C PRO A 131 8.28 7.07 -6.78
N TYR A 132 7.13 7.10 -6.12
CA TYR A 132 6.32 5.92 -5.82
C TYR A 132 5.55 5.40 -7.02
N CYS A 133 5.18 4.12 -6.95
CA CYS A 133 4.21 3.53 -7.86
C CYS A 133 2.79 3.89 -7.45
N ASP A 134 2.02 4.42 -8.39
CA ASP A 134 0.58 4.74 -8.26
C ASP A 134 -0.32 3.75 -9.03
N GLY A 135 0.27 2.72 -9.64
CA GLY A 135 -0.47 1.75 -10.46
C GLY A 135 -0.51 2.02 -11.95
N SER A 136 -0.04 3.17 -12.43
CA SER A 136 -0.12 3.58 -13.85
C SER A 136 0.59 2.66 -14.86
N HIS A 137 1.34 1.65 -14.41
CA HIS A 137 2.11 0.75 -15.27
C HIS A 137 1.23 -0.19 -16.10
N TRP A 138 0.03 -0.54 -15.62
CA TRP A 138 -0.88 -1.46 -16.31
C TRP A 138 -2.21 -0.80 -16.73
N MET A 139 -2.54 0.37 -16.18
CA MET A 139 -3.77 1.09 -16.53
C MET A 139 -3.64 1.84 -17.86
N ASN A 140 -4.72 1.85 -18.64
CA ASN A 140 -4.89 2.82 -19.72
C ASN A 140 -5.36 4.18 -19.17
N SER A 141 -5.42 5.20 -20.04
CA SER A 141 -5.76 6.57 -19.64
C SER A 141 -7.13 6.70 -18.97
N GLN A 142 -8.14 5.97 -19.47
CA GLN A 142 -9.50 6.00 -18.92
C GLN A 142 -9.56 5.37 -17.53
N GLN A 143 -8.96 4.19 -17.38
CA GLN A 143 -8.87 3.49 -16.09
C GLN A 143 -8.13 4.32 -15.03
N LYS A 144 -7.06 5.00 -15.45
CA LYS A 144 -6.30 5.90 -14.56
C LYS A 144 -7.17 7.06 -14.08
N LEU A 145 -7.90 7.71 -14.99
CA LEU A 145 -8.79 8.82 -14.65
C LEU A 145 -9.88 8.39 -13.67
N GLU A 146 -10.54 7.25 -13.93
CA GLU A 146 -11.56 6.69 -13.05
C GLU A 146 -11.01 6.37 -11.65
N PHE A 147 -9.81 5.76 -11.59
CA PHE A 147 -9.14 5.45 -10.32
C PHE A 147 -8.81 6.72 -9.53
N ARG A 148 -8.24 7.74 -10.18
CA ARG A 148 -7.89 9.01 -9.52
C ARG A 148 -9.13 9.72 -9.00
N LYS A 149 -10.18 9.81 -9.83
CA LYS A 149 -11.46 10.42 -9.45
C LYS A 149 -12.12 9.72 -8.27
N LYS A 150 -12.11 8.37 -8.25
CA LYS A 150 -12.64 7.58 -7.12
C LYS A 150 -12.04 7.98 -5.78
N TRP A 151 -10.76 8.37 -5.76
CA TRP A 151 -10.01 8.70 -4.56
C TRP A 151 -9.78 10.20 -4.36
N GLY A 152 -10.44 11.06 -5.15
CA GLY A 152 -10.25 12.51 -5.07
C GLY A 152 -8.82 12.96 -5.38
N LEU A 153 -8.09 12.18 -6.17
CA LEU A 153 -6.71 12.46 -6.57
C LEU A 153 -6.70 13.27 -7.87
N GLU A 154 -7.59 14.23 -8.07
CA GLU A 154 -7.56 15.06 -9.29
C GLU A 154 -6.35 16.01 -9.26
#